data_AF-H6MZH8-F1
#
_entry.id   AF-H6MZH8-F1
#
_cell.length_a   1.000
_cell.length_b   1.000
_cell.length_c   1.000
_cell.angle_alpha   90.00
_cell.angle_beta   90.00
_cell.angle_gamma   90.00
#
_symmetry.space_group_name_H-M   'P 1'
#
loop_
_entity.id
_entity.type
_entity.pdbx_description
1 polymer ?
#
loop_
_entity_poly.entity_id
_entity_poly.type
_entity_poly.pdbx_seq_one_letter_code
_entity_poly.pdbx_strand_id
1 'polypeptide(L)'
;MPGARSTGRDHTHLEVEDYDRIFGVLERVQDAESLTEFTGELHEALGTRFDLRNTTCFTGPTYDALFDDPQPVLQGRMLPLFRIYHAGLRYDDVFRLPEAHAILARTAALSAHELKDLPTPTRDYLARLRDSDLDGVRTIYLRHPGGHSLIGLFSHEAHPPKADMAVLRLLGKQLAAIARHLPEHRAPALTKLTRRQQEVAQLVAQGLTNAEIAAVLVVAEDTVKKHMSQILAVTGCRSRTELALCLG
;
A
#
# COMPACT_ATOMS: atom_id res chain seq x y z
N MET A 1 -52.37 12.39 -25.58
CA MET A 1 -51.76 11.39 -24.69
C MET A 1 -50.27 11.67 -24.57
N PRO A 2 -49.78 12.22 -23.45
CA PRO A 2 -48.35 12.34 -23.19
C PRO A 2 -47.89 11.10 -22.40
N GLY A 3 -47.12 10.22 -23.04
CA GLY A 3 -46.47 9.08 -22.40
C GLY A 3 -45.10 9.50 -21.87
N ALA A 4 -44.92 9.34 -20.56
CA ALA A 4 -43.84 9.89 -19.76
C ALA A 4 -42.44 9.36 -20.12
N ARG A 5 -41.46 10.24 -19.87
CA ARG A 5 -40.02 10.01 -19.94
C ARG A 5 -39.64 8.80 -19.09
N SER A 6 -39.05 7.79 -19.73
CA SER A 6 -38.27 6.77 -19.04
C SER A 6 -37.01 7.42 -18.48
N THR A 7 -37.02 7.65 -17.16
CA THR A 7 -35.85 8.00 -16.38
C THR A 7 -34.92 6.80 -16.34
N GLY A 8 -33.91 6.78 -17.21
CA GLY A 8 -32.85 5.78 -17.18
C GLY A 8 -32.11 5.83 -15.85
N ARG A 9 -32.31 4.81 -15.01
CA ARG A 9 -31.37 4.48 -13.93
C ARG A 9 -30.10 3.98 -14.61
N ASP A 10 -29.07 4.79 -14.54
CA ASP A 10 -27.70 4.56 -14.98
C ASP A 10 -27.08 3.45 -14.09
N HIS A 11 -27.51 2.19 -14.28
CA HIS A 11 -26.88 1.04 -13.66
C HIS A 11 -25.57 0.80 -14.42
N THR A 12 -24.46 1.06 -13.74
CA THR A 12 -23.12 0.73 -14.25
C THR A 12 -23.02 -0.79 -14.39
N HIS A 13 -23.22 -1.30 -15.61
CA HIS A 13 -23.09 -2.72 -15.92
C HIS A 13 -21.65 -2.99 -16.36
N LEU A 14 -21.05 -4.04 -15.77
CA LEU A 14 -19.74 -4.53 -16.22
C LEU A 14 -19.94 -5.36 -17.48
N GLU A 15 -19.05 -5.20 -18.45
CA GLU A 15 -19.04 -5.98 -19.68
C GLU A 15 -18.30 -7.31 -19.48
N VAL A 16 -18.54 -8.31 -20.33
CA VAL A 16 -17.85 -9.61 -20.24
C VAL A 16 -16.34 -9.47 -20.29
N GLU A 17 -15.85 -8.54 -21.10
CA GLU A 17 -14.42 -8.23 -21.22
C GLU A 17 -13.82 -7.66 -19.91
N ASP A 18 -14.61 -6.94 -19.12
CA ASP A 18 -14.17 -6.46 -17.81
C ASP A 18 -13.90 -7.62 -16.86
N TYR A 19 -14.77 -8.63 -16.86
CA TYR A 19 -14.58 -9.83 -16.05
C TYR A 19 -13.35 -10.62 -16.50
N ASP A 20 -13.13 -10.78 -17.81
CA ASP A 20 -11.94 -11.45 -18.35
C ASP A 20 -10.64 -10.78 -17.87
N ARG A 21 -10.58 -9.44 -17.96
CA ARG A 21 -9.43 -8.68 -17.45
C ARG A 21 -9.25 -8.86 -15.95
N ILE A 22 -10.32 -8.79 -15.16
CA ILE A 22 -10.28 -8.96 -13.71
C ILE A 22 -9.76 -10.36 -13.36
N PHE A 23 -10.35 -11.41 -13.93
CA PHE A 23 -9.94 -12.79 -13.66
C PHE A 23 -8.48 -13.02 -14.07
N GLY A 24 -8.06 -12.48 -15.21
CA GLY A 24 -6.67 -12.56 -15.64
C GLY A 24 -5.67 -11.91 -14.68
N VAL A 25 -6.08 -10.91 -13.89
CA VAL A 25 -5.27 -10.37 -12.79
C VAL A 25 -5.32 -11.29 -11.57
N LEU A 26 -6.50 -11.74 -11.17
CA LEU A 26 -6.67 -12.60 -9.99
C LEU A 26 -5.89 -13.91 -10.13
N GLU A 27 -5.90 -14.53 -11.30
CA GLU A 27 -5.17 -15.76 -11.60
C GLU A 27 -3.65 -15.60 -11.44
N ARG A 28 -3.10 -14.42 -11.73
CA ARG A 28 -1.66 -14.15 -11.57
C ARG A 28 -1.24 -14.02 -10.11
N VAL A 29 -2.10 -13.48 -9.26
CA VAL A 29 -1.74 -13.14 -7.88
C VAL A 29 -2.21 -14.16 -6.84
N GLN A 30 -3.11 -15.08 -7.21
CA GLN A 30 -3.73 -16.02 -6.27
C GLN A 30 -2.75 -16.98 -5.59
N ASP A 31 -1.68 -17.34 -6.30
CA ASP A 31 -0.68 -18.32 -5.84
C ASP A 31 0.55 -17.66 -5.20
N ALA A 32 0.53 -16.34 -5.03
CA ALA A 32 1.65 -15.61 -4.44
C ALA A 32 1.92 -16.05 -2.98
N GLU A 33 3.17 -16.40 -2.69
CA GLU A 33 3.61 -16.88 -1.38
C GLU A 33 4.08 -15.76 -0.45
N SER A 34 4.15 -14.53 -0.96
CA SER A 34 4.59 -13.36 -0.21
C SER A 34 3.94 -12.07 -0.70
N LEU A 35 3.98 -11.02 0.13
CA LEU A 35 3.52 -9.69 -0.30
C LEU A 35 4.37 -9.13 -1.44
N THR A 36 5.68 -9.38 -1.42
CA THR A 36 6.60 -8.93 -2.47
C THR A 36 6.27 -9.58 -3.82
N GLU A 37 6.03 -10.89 -3.82
CA GLU A 37 5.60 -11.62 -5.01
C GLU A 37 4.22 -11.17 -5.48
N PHE A 38 3.26 -11.09 -4.55
CA PHE A 38 1.90 -10.63 -4.84
C PHE A 38 1.90 -9.24 -5.50
N THR A 39 2.66 -8.29 -4.94
CA THR A 39 2.74 -6.94 -5.48
C THR A 39 3.47 -6.93 -6.81
N GLY A 40 4.54 -7.71 -7.01
CA GLY A 40 5.21 -7.87 -8.29
C GLY A 40 4.27 -8.37 -9.39
N GLU A 41 3.62 -9.51 -9.17
CA GLU A 41 2.66 -10.11 -10.12
C GLU A 41 1.47 -9.17 -10.40
N LEU A 42 0.97 -8.48 -9.37
CA LEU A 42 -0.12 -7.52 -9.52
C LEU A 42 0.26 -6.39 -10.49
N HIS A 43 1.47 -5.83 -10.38
CA HIS A 43 1.91 -4.76 -11.27
C HIS A 43 2.04 -5.23 -12.71
N GLU A 44 2.63 -6.42 -12.93
CA GLU A 44 2.72 -7.01 -14.27
C GLU A 44 1.34 -7.26 -14.87
N ALA A 45 0.42 -7.83 -14.08
CA ALA A 45 -0.93 -8.15 -14.52
C ALA A 45 -1.75 -6.89 -14.83
N LEU A 46 -1.64 -5.83 -14.02
CA LEU A 46 -2.29 -4.53 -14.28
C LEU A 46 -1.76 -3.91 -15.58
N GLY A 47 -0.45 -3.98 -15.84
CA GLY A 47 0.15 -3.50 -17.08
C GLY A 47 -0.31 -4.27 -18.31
N THR A 48 -0.45 -5.59 -18.23
CA THR A 48 -0.82 -6.45 -19.37
C THR A 48 -2.32 -6.49 -19.63
N ARG A 49 -3.16 -6.47 -18.60
CA ARG A 49 -4.63 -6.59 -18.72
C ARG A 49 -5.35 -5.25 -18.85
N PHE A 50 -4.81 -4.19 -18.25
CA PHE A 50 -5.47 -2.88 -18.21
C PHE A 50 -4.63 -1.75 -18.87
N ASP A 51 -3.47 -2.08 -19.45
CA ASP A 51 -2.52 -1.10 -20.01
C ASP A 51 -2.09 -0.02 -18.99
N LEU A 52 -2.11 -0.36 -17.69
CA LEU A 52 -1.73 0.55 -16.62
C LEU A 52 -0.21 0.52 -16.44
N ARG A 53 0.47 1.48 -17.07
CA ARG A 53 1.95 1.55 -17.11
C ARG A 53 2.57 2.45 -16.04
N ASN A 54 1.76 3.30 -15.42
CA ASN A 54 2.19 4.21 -14.36
C ASN A 54 1.50 3.80 -13.07
N THR A 55 2.17 2.97 -12.29
CA THR A 55 1.61 2.39 -11.07
C THR A 55 2.62 2.51 -9.93
N THR A 56 2.09 2.46 -8.72
CA THR A 56 2.87 2.43 -7.48
C THR A 56 2.23 1.43 -6.53
N CYS A 57 3.00 0.86 -5.61
CA CYS A 57 2.49 0.23 -4.42
C CYS A 57 3.34 0.64 -3.23
N PHE A 58 2.69 1.35 -2.33
CA PHE A 58 3.23 1.73 -1.03
C PHE A 58 2.69 0.78 0.02
N THR A 59 3.54 0.32 0.92
CA THR A 59 3.16 -0.57 2.02
C THR A 59 3.60 0.01 3.36
N GLY A 60 2.76 -0.14 4.38
CA GLY A 60 3.10 0.26 5.74
C GLY A 60 2.35 -0.54 6.81
N PRO A 61 2.86 -0.59 8.05
CA PRO A 61 2.19 -1.26 9.17
C PRO A 61 0.87 -0.59 9.56
N THR A 62 0.69 0.69 9.22
CA THR A 62 -0.55 1.45 9.39
C THR A 62 -0.89 2.19 8.10
N TYR A 63 -2.14 2.65 7.97
CA TYR A 63 -2.55 3.45 6.83
C TYR A 63 -1.74 4.76 6.70
N ASP A 64 -1.37 5.41 7.80
CA ASP A 64 -0.58 6.64 7.71
C ASP A 64 0.88 6.37 7.36
N ALA A 65 1.43 5.24 7.82
CA ALA A 65 2.82 4.88 7.58
C ALA A 65 3.12 4.49 6.13
N LEU A 66 2.12 4.09 5.33
CA LEU A 66 2.33 3.74 3.92
C LEU A 66 2.93 4.90 3.12
N PHE A 67 2.58 6.14 3.45
CA PHE A 67 3.06 7.32 2.72
C PHE A 67 4.56 7.58 2.96
N ASP A 68 5.13 6.97 4.00
CA ASP A 68 6.54 7.06 4.37
C ASP A 68 7.32 5.78 3.99
N ASP A 69 6.72 4.88 3.18
CA ASP A 69 7.39 3.67 2.67
C ASP A 69 8.72 4.04 1.99
N PRO A 70 9.87 3.56 2.51
CA PRO A 70 11.17 3.93 1.95
C PRO A 70 11.47 3.25 0.61
N GLN A 71 10.75 2.18 0.25
CA GLN A 71 11.02 1.34 -0.92
C GLN A 71 9.74 0.82 -1.58
N PRO A 72 8.84 1.69 -2.05
CA PRO A 72 7.65 1.25 -2.76
C PRO A 72 8.01 0.60 -4.09
N VAL A 73 7.11 -0.25 -4.58
CA VAL A 73 7.16 -0.75 -5.95
C VAL A 73 6.65 0.36 -6.87
N LEU A 74 7.40 0.69 -7.93
CA LEU A 74 7.07 1.80 -8.84
C LEU A 74 7.23 1.36 -10.29
N GLN A 75 6.35 1.84 -11.16
CA GLN A 75 6.44 1.65 -12.61
C GLN A 75 6.24 2.95 -13.40
N GLY A 76 6.84 3.00 -14.58
CA GLY A 76 6.66 4.09 -15.54
C GLY A 76 7.14 5.45 -15.01
N ARG A 77 6.30 6.47 -15.21
CA ARG A 77 6.62 7.87 -14.87
C ARG A 77 6.72 8.14 -13.36
N MET A 78 6.36 7.16 -12.52
CA MET A 78 6.42 7.32 -11.07
C MET A 78 7.85 7.22 -10.51
N LEU A 79 8.76 6.52 -11.20
CA LEU A 79 10.16 6.38 -10.76
C LEU A 79 10.88 7.74 -10.56
N PRO A 80 10.91 8.66 -11.54
CA PRO A 80 11.56 9.95 -11.35
C PRO A 80 10.82 10.87 -10.36
N LEU A 81 9.51 10.71 -10.22
CA LEU A 81 8.69 11.52 -9.31
C LEU A 81 8.85 11.13 -7.84
N PHE A 82 9.22 9.88 -7.56
CA PHE A 82 9.34 9.36 -6.20
C PHE A 82 10.21 10.23 -5.27
N ARG A 83 11.34 10.73 -5.77
CA ARG A 83 12.23 11.59 -4.98
C ARG A 83 11.54 12.88 -4.56
N ILE A 84 10.78 13.50 -5.48
CA ILE A 84 10.04 14.74 -5.22
C ILE A 84 8.88 14.44 -4.27
N TYR A 85 8.22 13.30 -4.46
CA TYR A 85 7.17 12.82 -3.59
C TYR A 85 7.63 12.66 -2.13
N HIS A 86 8.74 11.96 -1.91
CA HIS A 86 9.38 11.79 -0.60
C HIS A 86 10.10 13.04 -0.08
N ALA A 87 10.35 14.06 -0.92
CA ALA A 87 10.88 15.32 -0.41
C ALA A 87 9.78 16.15 0.29
N GLY A 88 8.51 15.98 -0.06
CA GLY A 88 7.42 16.68 0.63
C GLY A 88 6.02 16.52 0.05
N LEU A 89 5.84 16.13 -1.21
CA LEU A 89 4.48 16.07 -1.80
C LEU A 89 3.55 15.07 -1.09
N ARG A 90 4.11 14.03 -0.47
CA ARG A 90 3.35 13.03 0.30
C ARG A 90 2.52 13.59 1.47
N TYR A 91 2.84 14.79 1.96
CA TYR A 91 2.08 15.43 3.03
C TYR A 91 0.74 15.98 2.53
N ASP A 92 0.69 16.33 1.25
CA ASP A 92 -0.47 16.90 0.58
C ASP A 92 -1.23 15.86 -0.26
N ASP A 93 -0.82 14.59 -0.20
CA ASP A 93 -1.42 13.51 -0.97
C ASP A 93 -2.92 13.41 -0.69
N VAL A 94 -3.70 13.42 -1.77
CA VAL A 94 -5.17 13.38 -1.72
C VAL A 94 -5.71 12.15 -0.99
N PHE A 95 -5.02 11.01 -1.04
CA PHE A 95 -5.45 9.79 -0.37
C PHE A 95 -5.06 9.74 1.10
N ARG A 96 -4.27 10.70 1.58
CA ARG A 96 -3.98 10.87 3.02
C ARG A 96 -5.15 11.52 3.77
N LEU A 97 -6.09 12.14 3.04
CA LEU A 97 -7.27 12.76 3.64
C LEU A 97 -8.11 11.70 4.41
N PRO A 98 -8.62 12.01 5.62
CA PRO A 98 -9.42 11.07 6.39
C PRO A 98 -10.67 10.56 5.63
N GLU A 99 -11.32 11.42 4.85
CA GLU A 99 -12.45 11.05 4.01
C GLU A 99 -12.06 10.04 2.92
N ALA A 100 -10.89 10.22 2.29
CA ALA A 100 -10.38 9.30 1.27
C ALA A 100 -10.16 7.91 1.87
N HIS A 101 -9.51 7.84 3.04
CA HIS A 101 -9.33 6.56 3.74
C HIS A 101 -10.67 5.91 4.12
N ALA A 102 -11.63 6.69 4.63
CA ALA A 102 -12.95 6.17 4.99
C ALA A 102 -13.71 5.57 3.79
N ILE A 103 -13.61 6.20 2.61
CA ILE A 103 -14.19 5.66 1.38
C ILE A 103 -13.44 4.40 0.94
N LEU A 104 -12.11 4.46 0.87
CA LEU A 104 -11.26 3.32 0.48
C LEU A 104 -11.50 2.09 1.34
N ALA A 105 -11.64 2.25 2.67
CA ALA A 105 -11.94 1.15 3.58
C ALA A 105 -13.27 0.44 3.27
N ARG A 106 -14.21 1.11 2.59
CA ARG A 106 -15.53 0.57 2.23
C ARG A 106 -15.60 0.08 0.79
N THR A 107 -14.91 0.75 -0.13
CA THR A 107 -15.04 0.52 -1.57
C THR A 107 -13.84 -0.21 -2.18
N ALA A 108 -12.74 -0.33 -1.45
CA ALA A 108 -11.43 -0.84 -1.88
C ALA A 108 -10.75 -0.01 -2.98
N ALA A 109 -11.46 0.84 -3.73
CA ALA A 109 -10.87 1.74 -4.70
C ALA A 109 -11.56 3.10 -4.74
N LEU A 110 -10.77 4.13 -5.07
CA LEU A 110 -11.19 5.54 -5.11
C LEU A 110 -10.44 6.30 -6.21
N SER A 111 -11.15 7.17 -6.93
CA SER A 111 -10.55 8.21 -7.78
C SER A 111 -10.46 9.53 -7.01
N ALA A 112 -9.38 10.29 -7.20
CA ALA A 112 -9.28 11.63 -6.61
C ALA A 112 -10.41 12.57 -7.06
N HIS A 113 -10.99 12.33 -8.23
CA HIS A 113 -12.12 13.10 -8.77
C HIS A 113 -13.46 12.84 -8.06
N GLU A 114 -13.55 11.76 -7.26
CA GLU A 114 -14.75 11.49 -6.47
C GLU A 114 -14.75 12.27 -5.14
N LEU A 115 -13.60 12.83 -4.74
CA LEU A 115 -13.47 13.66 -3.56
C LEU A 115 -13.86 15.10 -3.86
N LYS A 116 -14.51 15.75 -2.90
CA LYS A 116 -15.00 17.13 -3.01
C LYS A 116 -14.30 18.01 -1.98
N ASP A 117 -14.40 19.33 -2.19
CA ASP A 117 -13.96 20.33 -1.21
C ASP A 117 -12.49 20.16 -0.76
N LEU A 118 -11.63 19.73 -1.69
CA LEU A 118 -10.22 19.44 -1.43
C LEU A 118 -9.49 20.67 -0.86
N PRO A 119 -8.67 20.53 0.20
CA PRO A 119 -7.81 21.61 0.69
C PRO A 119 -6.87 22.15 -0.39
N THR A 120 -6.45 23.42 -0.27
CA THR A 120 -5.53 24.05 -1.23
C THR A 120 -4.24 23.23 -1.45
N PRO A 121 -3.53 22.76 -0.40
CA PRO A 121 -2.31 21.98 -0.62
C PRO A 121 -2.56 20.71 -1.44
N THR A 122 -3.68 20.02 -1.20
CA THR A 122 -4.08 18.83 -1.97
C THR A 122 -4.42 19.15 -3.43
N ARG A 123 -5.05 20.30 -3.71
CA ARG A 123 -5.27 20.73 -5.09
C ARG A 123 -3.96 21.05 -5.81
N ASP A 124 -2.99 21.63 -5.10
CA ASP A 124 -1.65 21.92 -5.63
C ASP A 124 -0.87 20.63 -5.90
N TYR A 125 -1.00 19.61 -5.02
CA TYR A 125 -0.50 18.27 -5.27
C TYR A 125 -1.01 17.68 -6.59
N LEU A 126 -2.34 17.70 -6.80
CA LEU A 126 -2.95 17.22 -8.04
C LEU A 126 -2.50 18.03 -9.27
N ALA A 127 -2.27 19.34 -9.11
CA ALA A 127 -1.75 20.18 -10.19
C ALA A 127 -0.34 19.75 -10.62
N ARG A 128 0.53 19.42 -9.68
CA ARG A 128 1.89 18.93 -9.99
C ARG A 128 1.89 17.58 -10.71
N LEU A 129 0.94 16.70 -10.39
CA LEU A 129 0.76 15.45 -11.13
C LEU A 129 0.35 15.73 -12.59
N ARG A 130 -0.59 16.66 -12.81
CA ARG A 130 -0.96 17.11 -14.17
C ARG A 130 0.21 17.71 -14.94
N ASP A 131 1.03 18.54 -14.29
CA ASP A 131 2.25 19.10 -14.91
C ASP A 131 3.24 17.99 -15.34
N SER A 132 3.10 16.80 -14.76
CA SER A 132 3.89 15.60 -15.08
C SER A 132 3.19 14.65 -16.05
N ASP A 133 2.11 15.09 -16.70
CA ASP A 133 1.31 14.31 -17.65
C ASP A 133 0.61 13.10 -16.99
N LEU A 134 0.17 13.28 -15.74
CA LEU A 134 -0.56 12.31 -14.92
C LEU A 134 -1.88 12.93 -14.43
N ASP A 135 -2.82 13.14 -15.34
CA ASP A 135 -4.09 13.82 -15.07
C ASP A 135 -5.08 13.02 -14.21
N GLY A 136 -5.07 11.71 -14.34
CA GLY A 136 -5.89 10.81 -13.54
C GLY A 136 -5.07 10.16 -12.45
N VAL A 137 -5.53 10.27 -11.20
CA VAL A 137 -5.01 9.46 -10.10
C VAL A 137 -6.13 8.71 -9.40
N ARG A 138 -5.95 7.40 -9.32
CA ARG A 138 -6.83 6.44 -8.68
C ARG A 138 -6.02 5.55 -7.76
N THR A 139 -6.66 4.89 -6.83
CA THR A 139 -5.98 3.91 -6.00
C THR A 139 -6.85 2.72 -5.65
N ILE A 140 -6.20 1.56 -5.50
CA ILE A 140 -6.73 0.38 -4.84
C ILE A 140 -6.07 0.27 -3.46
N TYR A 141 -6.88 0.08 -2.43
CA TYR A 141 -6.46 -0.10 -1.05
C TYR A 141 -6.66 -1.53 -0.60
N LEU A 142 -5.61 -2.12 -0.04
CA LEU A 142 -5.61 -3.47 0.51
C LEU A 142 -5.24 -3.44 1.99
N ARG A 143 -5.97 -4.20 2.80
CA ARG A 143 -5.57 -4.58 4.16
C ARG A 143 -5.14 -6.04 4.13
N HIS A 144 -3.96 -6.32 4.66
CA HIS A 144 -3.38 -7.66 4.74
C HIS A 144 -2.78 -7.88 6.14
N PRO A 145 -2.39 -9.11 6.50
CA PRO A 145 -1.89 -9.40 7.83
C PRO A 145 -0.65 -8.57 8.21
N GLY A 146 0.26 -8.34 7.24
CA GLY A 146 1.42 -7.44 7.41
C GLY A 146 1.12 -5.93 7.40
N GLY A 147 -0.15 -5.49 7.42
CA GLY A 147 -0.53 -4.08 7.46
C GLY A 147 -1.40 -3.61 6.28
N HIS A 148 -0.94 -2.57 5.61
CA HIS A 148 -1.70 -1.80 4.62
C HIS A 148 -0.89 -1.63 3.34
N SER A 149 -1.56 -1.75 2.19
CA SER A 149 -0.99 -1.43 0.89
C SER A 149 -1.90 -0.50 0.11
N LEU A 150 -1.31 0.49 -0.55
CA LEU A 150 -1.99 1.44 -1.42
C LEU A 150 -1.37 1.36 -2.82
N ILE A 151 -2.17 0.90 -3.79
CA ILE A 151 -1.75 0.74 -5.18
C ILE A 151 -2.23 1.98 -5.94
N GLY A 152 -1.33 2.91 -6.22
CA GLY A 152 -1.64 4.09 -7.03
C GLY A 152 -1.65 3.75 -8.52
N LEU A 153 -2.68 4.20 -9.24
CA LEU A 153 -2.90 3.99 -10.66
C LEU A 153 -3.01 5.36 -11.35
N PHE A 154 -2.09 5.66 -12.26
CA PHE A 154 -1.98 6.97 -12.89
C PHE A 154 -2.20 6.90 -14.40
N SER A 155 -2.92 7.88 -14.94
CA SER A 155 -3.28 7.95 -16.37
C SER A 155 -3.20 9.37 -16.91
N HIS A 156 -3.09 9.47 -18.24
CA HIS A 156 -3.19 10.73 -18.98
C HIS A 156 -4.63 11.28 -19.01
N GLU A 157 -5.62 10.46 -18.69
CA GLU A 157 -7.02 10.89 -18.63
C GLU A 157 -7.45 11.20 -17.20
N ALA A 158 -7.99 12.40 -16.99
CA ALA A 158 -8.50 12.84 -15.70
C ALA A 158 -9.75 12.04 -15.25
N HIS A 159 -10.70 11.81 -16.16
CA HIS A 159 -12.02 11.29 -15.82
C HIS A 159 -12.33 10.00 -16.58
N PRO A 160 -12.13 8.82 -15.96
CA PRO A 160 -12.54 7.58 -16.60
C PRO A 160 -14.07 7.40 -16.53
N PRO A 161 -14.64 6.53 -17.39
CA PRO A 161 -16.04 6.13 -17.31
C PRO A 161 -16.37 5.54 -15.92
N LYS A 162 -17.62 5.68 -15.43
CA LYS A 162 -18.05 5.06 -14.17
C LYS A 162 -17.82 3.54 -14.12
N ALA A 163 -17.91 2.87 -15.28
CA ALA A 163 -17.65 1.44 -15.43
C ALA A 163 -16.22 1.06 -15.02
N ASP A 164 -15.23 1.90 -15.34
CA ASP A 164 -13.83 1.68 -14.94
C ASP A 164 -13.66 1.68 -13.42
N MET A 165 -14.30 2.60 -12.70
CA MET A 165 -14.29 2.56 -11.23
C MET A 165 -15.05 1.37 -10.67
N ALA A 166 -16.09 0.86 -11.36
CA ALA A 166 -16.76 -0.38 -10.96
C ALA A 166 -15.82 -1.59 -11.10
N VAL A 167 -15.04 -1.65 -12.18
CA VAL A 167 -13.97 -2.64 -12.39
C VAL A 167 -12.94 -2.57 -11.28
N LEU A 168 -12.37 -1.40 -11.01
CA LEU A 168 -11.33 -1.23 -9.98
C LEU A 168 -11.84 -1.55 -8.58
N ARG A 169 -13.10 -1.22 -8.27
CA ARG A 169 -13.72 -1.57 -6.98
C ARG A 169 -13.97 -3.07 -6.85
N LEU A 170 -14.40 -3.73 -7.92
CA LEU A 170 -14.56 -5.19 -7.92
C LEU A 170 -13.20 -5.87 -7.76
N LEU A 171 -12.23 -5.51 -8.60
CA LEU A 171 -10.87 -6.02 -8.54
C LEU A 171 -10.26 -5.79 -7.16
N GLY A 172 -10.31 -4.57 -6.63
CA GLY A 172 -9.77 -4.24 -5.31
C GLY A 172 -10.38 -5.06 -4.18
N LYS A 173 -11.68 -5.35 -4.21
CA LYS A 173 -12.32 -6.24 -3.22
C LYS A 173 -11.83 -7.68 -3.32
N GLN A 174 -11.64 -8.20 -4.52
CA GLN A 174 -11.13 -9.56 -4.72
C GLN A 174 -9.64 -9.66 -4.34
N LEU A 175 -8.83 -8.67 -4.72
CA LEU A 175 -7.44 -8.55 -4.29
C LEU A 175 -7.34 -8.47 -2.77
N ALA A 176 -8.21 -7.70 -2.10
CA ALA A 176 -8.24 -7.62 -0.64
C ALA A 176 -8.65 -8.96 0.00
N ALA A 177 -9.46 -9.79 -0.67
CA ALA A 177 -9.76 -11.13 -0.20
C ALA A 177 -8.52 -12.04 -0.27
N ILE A 178 -7.78 -12.02 -1.38
CA ILE A 178 -6.54 -12.79 -1.55
C ILE A 178 -5.47 -12.30 -0.58
N ALA A 179 -5.23 -10.99 -0.53
CA ALA A 179 -4.18 -10.38 0.30
C ALA A 179 -4.35 -10.65 1.81
N ARG A 180 -5.59 -10.85 2.29
CA ARG A 180 -5.87 -11.24 3.68
C ARG A 180 -5.36 -12.64 4.04
N HIS A 181 -5.17 -13.49 3.05
CA HIS A 181 -4.68 -14.86 3.21
C HIS A 181 -3.19 -15.01 2.90
N LEU A 182 -2.52 -13.94 2.44
CA LEU A 182 -1.08 -13.95 2.31
C LEU A 182 -0.44 -14.24 3.66
N PRO A 183 0.57 -15.14 3.71
CA PRO A 183 1.25 -15.43 4.95
C PRO A 183 1.87 -14.15 5.51
N GLU A 184 1.64 -13.88 6.80
CA GLU A 184 2.38 -12.83 7.51
C GLU A 184 3.86 -13.11 7.31
N HIS A 185 4.54 -12.24 6.56
CA HIS A 185 5.95 -12.04 6.78
C HIS A 185 6.09 -11.33 8.14
N ARG A 186 5.92 -12.07 9.25
CA ARG A 186 6.86 -11.88 10.35
C ARG A 186 8.20 -12.02 9.67
N ALA A 187 8.98 -10.93 9.60
CA ALA A 187 10.24 -10.92 8.88
C ALA A 187 10.89 -12.30 9.02
N PRO A 188 11.19 -13.05 7.93
CA PRO A 188 11.68 -14.43 8.00
C PRO A 188 12.91 -14.60 8.91
N ALA A 189 13.50 -13.49 9.33
CA ALA A 189 14.54 -13.39 10.33
C ALA A 189 14.10 -13.60 11.79
N LEU A 190 12.88 -13.25 12.20
CA LEU A 190 12.45 -13.38 13.61
C LEU A 190 12.31 -14.84 14.04
N THR A 191 11.91 -15.71 13.11
CA THR A 191 11.92 -17.17 13.30
C THR A 191 13.33 -17.76 13.29
N LYS A 192 14.32 -17.04 12.74
CA LYS A 192 15.75 -17.40 12.79
C LYS A 192 16.46 -16.88 14.05
N LEU A 193 15.85 -15.96 14.79
CA LEU A 193 16.37 -15.51 16.07
C LEU A 193 16.26 -16.63 17.10
N THR A 194 17.33 -16.82 17.88
CA THR A 194 17.27 -17.65 19.08
C THR A 194 16.25 -17.08 20.07
N ARG A 195 15.73 -17.92 20.97
CA ARG A 195 14.78 -17.50 22.02
C ARG A 195 15.24 -16.24 22.76
N ARG A 196 16.53 -16.16 23.10
CA ARG A 196 17.08 -15.00 23.82
C ARG A 196 17.12 -13.73 22.98
N GLN A 197 17.42 -13.86 21.69
CA GLN A 197 17.39 -12.74 20.76
C GLN A 197 15.96 -12.25 20.52
N GLN A 198 14.96 -13.15 20.50
CA GLN A 198 13.55 -12.78 20.41
C GLN A 198 13.10 -11.97 21.64
N GLU A 199 13.48 -12.39 22.85
CA GLU A 199 13.20 -11.65 24.10
C GLU A 199 13.78 -10.23 24.06
N VAL A 200 15.04 -10.09 23.64
CA VAL A 200 15.68 -8.77 23.47
C VAL A 200 14.95 -7.92 22.43
N ALA A 201 14.63 -8.51 21.27
CA ALA A 201 13.94 -7.82 20.18
C ALA A 201 12.55 -7.30 20.59
N GLN A 202 11.79 -8.09 21.36
CA GLN A 202 10.47 -7.66 21.88
C GLN A 202 10.58 -6.48 22.84
N LEU A 203 11.58 -6.46 23.72
CA LEU A 203 11.80 -5.34 24.63
C LEU A 203 12.30 -4.09 23.89
N VAL A 204 13.03 -4.26 22.79
CA VAL A 204 13.39 -3.15 21.87
C VAL A 204 12.13 -2.54 21.24
N ALA A 205 11.19 -3.37 20.78
CA ALA A 205 9.93 -2.92 20.20
C ALA A 205 9.07 -2.14 21.20
N GLN A 206 9.18 -2.47 22.50
CA GLN A 206 8.55 -1.74 23.60
C GLN A 206 9.26 -0.41 23.95
N GLY A 207 10.35 -0.07 23.25
CA GLY A 207 11.06 1.20 23.44
C GLY A 207 12.06 1.22 24.59
N LEU A 208 12.33 0.08 25.25
CA LEU A 208 13.32 0.04 26.33
C LEU A 208 14.73 0.34 25.80
N THR A 209 15.62 0.80 26.66
CA THR A 209 17.06 0.99 26.40
C THR A 209 17.85 -0.30 26.68
N ASN A 210 19.12 -0.37 26.25
CA ASN A 210 19.96 -1.54 26.55
C ASN A 210 20.14 -1.77 28.07
N ALA A 211 20.22 -0.69 28.86
CA ALA A 211 20.34 -0.77 30.31
C ALA A 211 19.06 -1.33 30.96
N GLU A 212 17.89 -0.88 30.50
CA GLU A 212 16.60 -1.40 30.98
C GLU A 212 16.40 -2.85 30.57
N ILE A 213 16.73 -3.22 29.34
CA ILE A 213 16.69 -4.62 28.88
C ILE A 213 17.64 -5.49 29.71
N ALA A 214 18.84 -5.00 30.01
CA ALA A 214 19.81 -5.71 30.82
C ALA A 214 19.27 -5.98 32.24
N ALA A 215 18.58 -5.00 32.83
CA ALA A 215 17.91 -5.14 34.12
C ALA A 215 16.76 -6.17 34.07
N VAL A 216 15.88 -6.07 33.07
CA VAL A 216 14.73 -6.99 32.89
C VAL A 216 15.20 -8.43 32.67
N LEU A 217 16.25 -8.61 31.89
CA LEU A 217 16.76 -9.91 31.49
C LEU A 217 17.85 -10.46 32.44
N VAL A 218 18.25 -9.69 33.46
CA VAL A 218 19.31 -10.00 34.44
C VAL A 218 20.62 -10.41 33.76
N VAL A 219 21.12 -9.53 32.89
CA VAL A 219 22.39 -9.69 32.15
C VAL A 219 23.20 -8.40 32.16
N ALA A 220 24.45 -8.43 31.70
CA ALA A 220 25.23 -7.21 31.48
C ALA A 220 24.74 -6.46 30.24
N GLU A 221 24.83 -5.12 30.26
CA GLU A 221 24.45 -4.27 29.12
C GLU A 221 25.21 -4.64 27.82
N ASP A 222 26.49 -5.00 27.94
CA ASP A 222 27.29 -5.42 26.79
C ASP A 222 26.80 -6.74 26.17
N THR A 223 26.16 -7.60 26.97
CA THR A 223 25.48 -8.79 26.44
C THR A 223 24.29 -8.40 25.57
N VAL A 224 23.52 -7.38 25.97
CA VAL A 224 22.42 -6.84 25.17
C VAL A 224 22.95 -6.21 23.88
N LYS A 225 24.04 -5.44 23.92
CA LYS A 225 24.68 -4.87 22.72
C LYS A 225 25.09 -5.97 21.73
N LYS A 226 25.69 -7.07 22.23
CA LYS A 226 26.06 -8.22 21.40
C LYS A 226 24.85 -8.89 20.76
N HIS A 227 23.79 -9.13 21.54
CA HIS A 227 22.53 -9.62 20.98
C HIS A 227 21.97 -8.67 19.94
N MET A 228 22.05 -7.36 20.16
CA MET A 228 21.57 -6.36 19.22
C MET A 228 22.30 -6.43 17.87
N SER A 229 23.63 -6.49 17.87
CA SER A 229 24.41 -6.66 16.63
C SER A 229 24.03 -7.93 15.88
N GLN A 230 23.81 -9.03 16.58
CA GLN A 230 23.39 -10.30 15.97
C GLN A 230 21.97 -10.23 15.43
N ILE A 231 21.04 -9.61 16.15
CA ILE A 231 19.66 -9.44 15.70
C ILE A 231 19.63 -8.61 14.43
N LEU A 232 20.32 -7.47 14.38
CA LEU A 232 20.40 -6.63 13.19
C LEU A 232 21.01 -7.39 12.00
N ALA A 233 22.06 -8.19 12.23
CA ALA A 233 22.66 -9.03 11.18
C ALA A 233 21.69 -10.11 10.66
N VAL A 234 20.94 -10.78 11.55
CA VAL A 234 19.96 -11.81 11.18
C VAL A 234 18.73 -11.21 10.52
N THR A 235 18.30 -10.03 10.96
CA THR A 235 17.10 -9.32 10.48
C THR A 235 17.33 -8.47 9.25
N GLY A 236 18.57 -8.11 8.95
CA GLY A 236 18.89 -7.16 7.88
C GLY A 236 18.56 -5.70 8.23
N CYS A 237 18.01 -5.43 9.42
CA CYS A 237 17.76 -4.07 9.89
C CYS A 237 19.07 -3.31 10.07
N ARG A 238 19.11 -2.06 9.63
CA ARG A 238 20.28 -1.18 9.70
C ARG A 238 20.37 -0.42 11.02
N SER A 239 19.26 -0.35 11.76
CA SER A 239 19.20 0.36 13.04
C SER A 239 18.25 -0.28 14.05
N ARG A 240 18.43 0.06 15.33
CA ARG A 240 17.51 -0.31 16.42
C ARG A 240 16.10 0.23 16.16
N THR A 241 16.00 1.47 15.67
CA THR A 241 14.72 2.11 15.37
C THR A 241 13.99 1.39 14.27
N GLU A 242 14.70 1.03 13.19
CA GLU A 242 14.15 0.21 12.11
C GLU A 242 13.68 -1.16 12.63
N LEU A 243 14.47 -1.82 13.48
CA LEU A 243 14.05 -3.07 14.10
C LEU A 243 12.78 -2.90 14.95
N ALA A 244 12.69 -1.81 15.74
CA ALA A 244 11.51 -1.55 16.57
C ALA A 244 10.25 -1.34 15.71
N LEU A 245 10.37 -0.62 14.60
CA LEU A 245 9.28 -0.40 13.64
C LEU A 245 8.87 -1.69 12.91
N CYS A 246 9.79 -2.63 12.70
CA CYS A 246 9.47 -3.94 12.12
C CYS A 246 8.76 -4.89 13.11
N LEU A 247 8.79 -4.58 14.41
CA LEU A 247 8.32 -5.46 15.48
C LEU A 247 7.09 -4.97 16.24
N GLY A 248 6.79 -3.67 16.18
CA GLY A 248 5.63 -3.04 16.81
C GLY A 248 4.59 -2.63 15.78
#